data_AF-A0A6G9W817-F1
#
_entry.id   AF-A0A6G9W817-F1
#
_cell.length_a   1.000
_cell.length_b   1.000
_cell.length_c   1.000
_cell.angle_alpha   90.00
_cell.angle_beta   90.00
_cell.angle_gamma   90.00
#
_symmetry.space_group_name_H-M   'P 1'
#
loop_
_entity.id
_entity.type
_entity.pdbx_description
1 polymer ?
#
loop_
_entity_poly.entity_id
_entity_poly.type
_entity_poly.pdbx_seq_one_letter_code
_entity_poly.pdbx_strand_id
1 'polypeptide(L)' 'MSQLSFAEASQLQRVQMIEEALEKVLDRGPEMSVESFRSGEPMHVWVLTRPGRDQRTGYDLNQMAREIEALLP' A
#
# COMPACT_ATOMS: atom_id res chain seq x y z
N MET A 1 15.23 21.18 -2.84
CA MET A 1 14.06 21.04 -1.96
C MET A 1 14.49 20.16 -0.80
N SER A 2 14.31 20.59 0.45
CA SER A 2 14.62 19.74 1.61
C SER A 2 13.63 18.59 1.64
N GLN A 3 14.12 17.36 1.70
CA GLN A 3 13.26 16.18 1.86
C GLN A 3 12.75 16.19 3.29
N LEU A 4 11.43 16.30 3.47
CA LEU A 4 10.82 16.30 4.80
C LEU A 4 10.97 14.90 5.42
N SER A 5 11.40 14.81 6.68
CA SER A 5 11.47 13.51 7.34
C SER A 5 10.08 13.01 7.70
N PHE A 6 9.92 11.69 7.85
CA PHE A 6 8.63 11.09 8.22
C PHE A 6 8.08 11.66 9.54
N ALA A 7 8.93 11.94 10.53
CA ALA A 7 8.51 12.49 11.82
C ALA A 7 8.03 13.95 11.75
N GLU A 8 8.52 14.72 10.78
CA GLU A 8 8.17 16.14 10.59
C GLU A 8 6.95 16.33 9.68
N ALA A 9 6.53 15.26 9.01
CA ALA A 9 5.43 15.29 8.05
C ALA A 9 4.07 15.34 8.75
N SER A 10 3.11 16.02 8.13
CA SER A 10 1.71 15.96 8.57
C SER A 10 1.17 14.53 8.47
N GLN A 11 0.12 14.21 9.22
CA GLN A 11 -0.48 12.87 9.18
C GLN A 11 -0.84 12.43 7.76
N LEU A 12 -1.41 13.34 6.96
CA LEU A 12 -1.74 13.06 5.56
C LEU A 12 -0.49 12.68 4.74
N GLN A 13 0.60 13.42 4.91
CA GLN A 13 1.86 13.15 4.23
C GLN A 13 2.49 11.84 4.70
N ARG A 14 2.39 11.51 6.00
CA ARG A 14 2.88 10.22 6.54
C ARG A 14 2.15 9.04 5.93
N VAL A 15 0.82 9.12 5.83
CA VAL A 15 0.01 8.09 5.15
C VAL A 15 0.46 7.93 3.70
N GLN A 16 0.62 9.03 2.95
CA GLN A 16 1.10 8.99 1.56
C GLN A 16 2.49 8.37 1.43
N MET A 17 3.42 8.73 2.31
CA MET A 17 4.77 8.14 2.33
C MET A 17 4.73 6.63 2.59
N ILE A 18 3.82 6.18 3.46
CA ILE A 18 3.62 4.75 3.72
C ILE A 18 2.98 4.06 2.52
N GLU A 19 1.95 4.64 1.89
CA GLU A 19 1.34 4.11 0.67
C GLU A 19 2.41 3.88 -0.41
N GLU A 20 3.23 4.90 -0.71
CA GLU A 20 4.31 4.80 -1.70
C GLU A 20 5.36 3.72 -1.35
N ALA A 21 5.65 3.54 -0.06
CA ALA A 21 6.57 2.50 0.39
C ALA A 21 5.95 1.10 0.25
N LEU A 22 4.68 0.96 0.62
CA LEU A 22 3.93 -0.29 0.48
C LEU A 22 3.78 -0.70 -0.98
N GLU A 23 3.49 0.23 -1.89
CA GLU A 23 3.43 -0.05 -3.35
C GLU A 23 4.71 -0.73 -3.82
N LYS A 24 5.88 -0.21 -3.43
CA LYS A 24 7.18 -0.73 -3.84
C LYS A 24 7.52 -2.08 -3.19
N VAL A 25 7.19 -2.26 -1.91
CA VAL A 25 7.61 -3.45 -1.14
C VAL A 25 6.69 -4.65 -1.40
N LEU A 26 5.42 -4.37 -1.71
CA LEU A 26 4.38 -5.37 -1.89
C LEU A 26 4.16 -5.74 -3.36
N ASP A 27 4.63 -4.94 -4.33
CA ASP A 27 4.62 -5.36 -5.73
C ASP A 27 5.73 -6.39 -6.02
N ARG A 28 5.41 -7.66 -5.79
CA ARG A 28 6.30 -8.82 -5.96
C ARG A 28 5.91 -9.70 -7.13
N GLY A 29 5.15 -9.16 -8.09
CA GLY A 29 4.75 -9.86 -9.30
C GLY A 29 3.56 -10.81 -9.06
N PRO A 30 3.61 -12.07 -9.54
CA PRO A 30 2.42 -12.93 -9.58
C PRO A 30 1.81 -13.25 -8.22
N GLU A 31 2.61 -13.30 -7.16
CA GLU A 31 2.17 -13.68 -5.81
C GLU A 31 1.46 -12.53 -5.08
N MET A 32 1.91 -11.31 -5.33
CA MET A 32 1.43 -10.09 -4.71
C MET A 32 1.67 -8.93 -5.67
N SER A 33 0.62 -8.21 -6.05
CA SER A 33 0.76 -7.00 -6.88
C SER A 33 -0.08 -5.87 -6.29
N VAL A 34 0.31 -4.64 -6.63
CA VAL A 34 -0.40 -3.44 -6.19
C VAL A 34 -1.02 -2.79 -7.41
N GLU A 35 -2.34 -2.82 -7.49
CA GLU A 35 -3.09 -2.32 -8.64
C GLU A 35 -4.52 -1.92 -8.25
N SER A 36 -5.11 -1.00 -8.99
CA SER A 36 -6.52 -0.65 -8.87
C SER A 36 -7.39 -1.69 -9.58
N PHE A 37 -8.57 -1.98 -9.02
CA PHE A 37 -9.51 -2.89 -9.67
C PHE A 37 -10.06 -2.31 -10.98
N ARG A 38 -10.27 -0.99 -11.01
CA ARG A 38 -10.65 -0.22 -12.20
C ARG A 38 -10.00 1.16 -12.19
N SER A 39 -9.94 1.79 -13.36
CA SER A 39 -9.50 3.18 -13.49
C SER A 39 -10.31 4.11 -12.58
N GLY A 40 -9.62 4.83 -11.70
CA GLY A 40 -10.23 5.76 -10.74
C GLY A 40 -10.64 5.12 -9.41
N GLU A 41 -10.46 3.80 -9.24
CA GLU A 41 -10.65 3.14 -7.95
C GLU A 41 -9.38 3.19 -7.09
N PRO A 42 -9.51 3.09 -5.75
CA PRO A 42 -8.37 3.02 -4.85
C PRO A 42 -7.39 1.89 -5.17
N MET A 43 -6.12 2.09 -4.84
CA MET A 43 -5.09 1.05 -4.97
C MET A 43 -5.31 -0.05 -3.93
N HIS A 44 -5.15 -1.29 -4.36
CA HIS A 44 -5.26 -2.45 -3.49
C HIS A 44 -4.02 -3.33 -3.64
N VAL A 45 -3.63 -3.98 -2.56
CA VAL A 45 -2.65 -5.08 -2.59
C VAL A 45 -3.43 -6.36 -2.83
N TRP A 46 -3.13 -7.03 -3.93
CA TRP A 46 -3.77 -8.28 -4.33
C TRP A 46 -2.84 -9.46 -4.06
N VAL A 47 -3.23 -10.29 -3.09
CA VAL A 47 -2.45 -11.48 -2.69
C VAL A 47 -3.09 -12.73 -3.29
N LEU A 48 -2.29 -13.60 -3.92
CA LEU A 48 -2.77 -14.92 -4.35
C LEU A 48 -3.25 -15.71 -3.13
N THR A 49 -4.51 -16.15 -3.14
CA THR A 49 -5.07 -16.93 -2.03
C THR A 49 -4.47 -18.33 -1.96
N ARG A 50 -4.07 -18.91 -3.11
CA ARG A 50 -3.33 -20.18 -3.22
C ARG A 50 -2.40 -20.16 -4.44
N PRO A 51 -1.19 -20.74 -4.35
CA PRO A 51 -0.32 -20.92 -5.52
C PRO A 51 -1.05 -21.69 -6.63
N GLY A 52 -1.02 -21.15 -7.85
CA GLY A 52 -1.62 -21.78 -9.04
C GLY A 52 -3.13 -21.62 -9.19
N ARG A 53 -3.79 -20.72 -8.43
CA ARG A 53 -5.17 -20.30 -8.69
C ARG A 53 -5.26 -18.79 -8.89
N ASP A 54 -6.09 -18.36 -9.83
CA ASP A 54 -6.30 -16.93 -10.15
C ASP A 54 -7.15 -16.18 -9.10
N GLN A 55 -7.49 -16.81 -7.98
CA GLN A 55 -8.23 -16.16 -6.91
C GLN A 55 -7.28 -15.31 -6.06
N ARG A 56 -7.62 -14.03 -5.93
CA ARG A 56 -6.84 -13.04 -5.20
C ARG A 56 -7.70 -12.39 -4.12
N THR A 57 -7.08 -12.09 -2.99
CA THR A 57 -7.67 -11.27 -1.94
C THR A 57 -7.09 -9.86 -2.03
N GLY A 58 -7.95 -8.87 -2.18
CA GLY A 58 -7.57 -7.46 -2.22
C GLY A 58 -7.62 -6.84 -0.82
N TYR A 59 -6.59 -6.07 -0.48
CA TYR A 59 -6.51 -5.27 0.75
C TYR A 59 -6.32 -3.81 0.36
N ASP A 60 -7.15 -2.91 0.90
CA ASP A 60 -7.10 -1.48 0.61
C ASP A 60 -5.77 -0.88 1.09
N LEU A 61 -5.00 -0.31 0.15
CA LEU A 61 -3.67 0.21 0.42
C LEU A 61 -3.69 1.39 1.40
N ASN A 62 -4.70 2.25 1.30
CA ASN A 62 -4.87 3.40 2.18
C ASN A 62 -5.18 2.93 3.61
N GLN A 63 -6.01 1.92 3.76
CA GLN A 63 -6.30 1.33 5.06
C GLN A 63 -5.04 0.75 5.70
N MET A 64 -4.25 -0.05 4.96
CA MET A 64 -2.98 -0.57 5.47
C MET A 64 -2.01 0.56 5.87
N ALA A 65 -1.93 1.62 5.06
CA ALA A 65 -1.08 2.75 5.38
C ALA A 65 -1.51 3.49 6.65
N ARG A 66 -2.81 3.65 6.89
CA ARG A 66 -3.35 4.24 8.13
C ARG A 66 -3.08 3.37 9.35
N GLU A 67 -3.25 2.05 9.22
CA GLU A 67 -2.97 1.12 10.30
C GLU A 67 -1.48 1.14 10.69
N ILE A 68 -0.58 1.19 9.71
CA ILE A 68 0.86 1.33 9.96
C ILE A 68 1.19 2.69 10.56
N GLU A 69 0.60 3.78 10.06
CA GLU A 69 0.80 5.12 10.62
C GLU A 69 0.43 5.17 12.11
N ALA A 70 -0.68 4.52 12.49
CA ALA A 70 -1.11 4.43 13.88
C ALA A 70 -0.15 3.62 14.78
N LEU A 71 0.67 2.73 14.20
CA LEU A 71 1.66 1.93 14.92
C LEU A 71 3.04 2.62 15.03
N LEU A 72 3.29 3.65 14.22
CA LEU A 72 4.55 4.39 14.22
C LEU A 72 4.42 5.60 15.16
N PRO A 73 5.28 5.72 16.20
CA PRO A 73 5.22 6.79 17.19
C PRO A 73 5.60 8.17 16.63
#